data_AF-A0A1V9ZF55-F1
#
_entry.id   AF-A0A1V9ZF55-F1
#
_cell.length_a   1.000
_cell.length_b   1.000
_cell.length_c   1.000
_cell.angle_alpha   90.00
_cell.angle_beta   90.00
_cell.angle_gamma   90.00
#
_symmetry.space_group_name_H-M   'P 1'
#
loop_
_entity.id
_entity.type
_entity.pdbx_description
1 polymer ?
#
loop_
_entity_poly.entity_id
_entity_poly.type
_entity_poly.pdbx_seq_one_letter_code
_entity_poly.pdbx_strand_id
1 'polypeptide(L)'
;MTDSLGTYQWTAPELFAGAQATVAADVYSFGVLLAELSTHSIPYAGLVNPETGRPWTQLYIMSQVVAGTLKPSFDATSPSWFRNRSDRTSFRLGACLTCSCLAQRATYEALQKLQPMDSTGNGYNVSVVQSTSTDCNTTRGTLLPLWNTSVCVVLPAAIESTSITILFIENGTLLAACLGAVVACAIVTLVFVLIRRHKVRADEAFATAMGITDLALYKLSSQELLLDRRIPLHTSNDVTLWRATFRGTLVAVKRLTTQQPSAIAAFVGAMQLVAKLESPHVVRLVGFSWTGRKDVGIVTEYMDLGDLQRHLSSHVPEAFPWGEKVLVLQSIVFGLVYLHTMSPPVLHRNLKSSKVLLDTLKGTKLTGFGVATDGSDEDTMTRSLGSYQWMAPEVIKEAHYSTASDIYAFGVIVSELTTHKVPYENVVTTKTKQHQSQAQILSKIVTGEVTPTFDAKAPESVVRMGRACLALDPAARPTALELTVEVDRLLAELGTEKSRVFDHQAVA
;
A
#
# COMPACT_ATOMS: atom_id res chain seq x y z
N MET A 1 13.84 -22.85 3.98
CA MET A 1 12.50 -23.13 3.41
C MET A 1 12.14 -21.93 2.53
N THR A 2 12.93 -21.64 1.49
CA THR A 2 12.87 -22.16 0.11
C THR A 2 11.60 -21.74 -0.64
N ASP A 3 11.85 -21.01 -1.72
CA ASP A 3 10.94 -20.54 -2.77
C ASP A 3 9.87 -21.55 -3.19
N SER A 4 8.66 -21.41 -2.63
CA SER A 4 7.47 -22.08 -3.19
C SER A 4 6.23 -21.21 -2.99
N LEU A 5 6.24 -20.01 -3.57
CA LEU A 5 5.03 -19.24 -3.86
C LEU A 5 4.16 -19.88 -4.98
N GLY A 6 4.35 -21.17 -5.28
CA GLY A 6 3.66 -21.91 -6.32
C GLY A 6 2.78 -23.05 -5.81
N THR A 7 2.51 -23.18 -4.49
CA THR A 7 1.78 -24.35 -3.95
C THR A 7 0.63 -24.04 -2.99
N TYR A 8 0.40 -22.77 -2.60
CA TYR A 8 -0.63 -22.42 -1.61
C TYR A 8 -2.05 -22.87 -2.02
N GLN A 9 -2.31 -22.98 -3.32
CA GLN A 9 -3.63 -23.37 -3.84
C GLN A 9 -4.00 -24.79 -3.41
N TRP A 10 -3.01 -25.69 -3.28
CA TRP A 10 -3.19 -27.09 -2.91
C TRP A 10 -2.86 -27.37 -1.45
N THR A 11 -2.44 -26.38 -0.67
CA THR A 11 -2.08 -26.57 0.75
C THR A 11 -3.34 -26.62 1.62
N ALA A 12 -3.40 -27.62 2.51
CA ALA A 12 -4.50 -27.75 3.47
C ALA A 12 -4.58 -26.58 4.47
N PRO A 13 -5.78 -26.12 4.85
CA PRO A 13 -5.97 -24.91 5.65
C PRO A 13 -5.26 -24.96 7.01
N GLU A 14 -5.24 -26.12 7.65
CA GLU A 14 -4.56 -26.34 8.93
C GLU A 14 -3.04 -26.12 8.84
N LEU A 15 -2.43 -26.33 7.67
CA LEU A 15 -1.00 -26.11 7.46
C LEU A 15 -0.64 -24.62 7.38
N PHE A 16 -1.57 -23.75 6.97
CA PHE A 16 -1.37 -22.30 7.05
C PHE A 16 -1.33 -21.79 8.50
N ALA A 17 -2.01 -22.48 9.41
CA ALA A 17 -1.99 -22.20 10.84
C ALA A 17 -0.76 -22.82 11.56
N GLY A 18 0.14 -23.47 10.82
CA GLY A 18 1.35 -24.09 11.36
C GLY A 18 1.16 -25.48 11.96
N ALA A 19 0.05 -26.17 11.68
CA ALA A 19 -0.14 -27.57 12.05
C ALA A 19 0.87 -28.48 11.34
N GLN A 20 1.13 -29.66 11.91
CA GLN A 20 1.96 -30.67 11.25
C GLN A 20 1.22 -31.28 10.05
N ALA A 21 1.98 -31.68 9.02
CA ALA A 21 1.44 -32.43 7.90
C ALA A 21 0.83 -33.75 8.41
N THR A 22 -0.42 -34.00 8.05
CA THR A 22 -1.15 -35.21 8.38
C THR A 22 -1.72 -35.85 7.12
N VAL A 23 -2.11 -37.12 7.21
CA VAL A 23 -2.81 -37.81 6.10
C VAL A 23 -4.07 -37.04 5.68
N ALA A 24 -4.76 -36.36 6.60
CA ALA A 24 -5.92 -35.53 6.26
C ALA A 24 -5.54 -34.31 5.40
N ALA A 25 -4.39 -33.68 5.70
CA ALA A 25 -3.86 -32.59 4.90
C ALA A 25 -3.46 -33.04 3.49
N ASP A 26 -2.91 -34.24 3.35
CA ASP A 26 -2.58 -34.81 2.04
C ASP A 26 -3.85 -35.17 1.25
N VAL A 27 -4.87 -35.73 1.91
CA VAL A 27 -6.19 -36.01 1.31
C VAL A 27 -6.88 -34.72 0.86
N TYR A 28 -6.78 -33.63 1.64
CA TYR A 28 -7.27 -32.32 1.23
C TYR A 28 -6.55 -31.84 -0.04
N SER A 29 -5.21 -31.86 -0.02
CA SER A 29 -4.37 -31.43 -1.15
C SER A 29 -4.71 -32.20 -2.43
N PHE A 30 -4.95 -33.50 -2.29
CA PHE A 30 -5.40 -34.36 -3.38
C PHE A 30 -6.80 -33.99 -3.89
N GLY A 31 -7.74 -33.68 -2.99
CA GLY A 31 -9.06 -33.19 -3.36
C GLY A 31 -9.02 -31.90 -4.19
N VAL A 32 -8.08 -31.00 -3.88
CA VAL A 32 -7.85 -29.78 -4.67
C VAL A 32 -7.32 -30.11 -6.07
N LEU A 33 -6.36 -31.03 -6.20
CA LEU A 33 -5.84 -31.48 -7.51
C LEU A 33 -6.94 -32.06 -8.39
N LEU A 34 -7.91 -32.75 -7.79
CA LEU A 34 -9.05 -33.29 -8.50
C LEU A 34 -10.05 -32.23 -8.96
N ALA A 35 -10.22 -31.16 -8.19
CA ALA A 35 -11.03 -30.01 -8.60
C ALA A 35 -10.42 -29.33 -9.83
N GLU A 36 -9.09 -29.19 -9.86
CA GLU A 36 -8.36 -28.67 -11.01
C GLU A 36 -8.49 -29.57 -12.25
N LEU A 37 -8.34 -30.89 -12.07
CA LEU A 37 -8.56 -31.87 -13.15
C LEU A 37 -10.01 -31.87 -13.67
N SER A 38 -10.98 -31.56 -12.81
CA SER A 38 -12.39 -31.46 -13.19
C SER A 38 -12.71 -30.15 -13.93
N THR A 39 -12.09 -29.04 -13.53
CA THR A 39 -12.40 -27.70 -14.05
C THR A 39 -11.43 -27.22 -15.14
N HIS A 40 -10.36 -27.98 -15.37
CA HIS A 40 -9.23 -27.62 -16.24
C HIS A 40 -8.63 -26.24 -15.90
N SER A 41 -8.79 -25.80 -14.65
CA SER A 41 -8.46 -24.45 -14.19
C SER A 41 -7.76 -24.52 -12.85
N ILE A 42 -6.72 -23.69 -12.68
CA ILE A 42 -5.99 -23.61 -11.42
C ILE A 42 -6.97 -23.20 -10.31
N PRO A 43 -6.99 -23.89 -9.16
CA PRO A 43 -7.88 -23.55 -8.06
C PRO A 43 -7.75 -22.09 -7.64
N TYR A 44 -8.90 -21.45 -7.46
CA TYR A 44 -9.02 -20.04 -7.05
C TYR A 44 -8.46 -19.01 -8.06
N ALA A 45 -8.07 -19.43 -9.27
CA ALA A 45 -7.61 -18.51 -10.30
C ALA A 45 -8.74 -17.64 -10.85
N GLY A 46 -8.45 -16.36 -11.08
CA GLY A 46 -9.41 -15.43 -11.68
C GLY A 46 -10.54 -14.95 -10.77
N LEU A 47 -10.51 -15.27 -9.46
CA LEU A 47 -11.48 -14.73 -8.50
C LEU A 47 -11.32 -13.21 -8.40
N VAL A 48 -12.43 -12.50 -8.56
CA VAL A 48 -12.51 -11.05 -8.43
C VAL A 48 -13.53 -10.69 -7.36
N ASN A 49 -13.30 -9.56 -6.69
CA ASN A 49 -14.25 -9.04 -5.72
C ASN A 49 -15.48 -8.55 -6.49
N PRO A 50 -16.69 -9.06 -6.21
CA PRO A 50 -17.89 -8.75 -6.99
C PRO A 50 -18.33 -7.29 -6.86
N GLU A 51 -17.90 -6.58 -5.81
CA GLU A 51 -18.21 -5.16 -5.59
C GLU A 51 -17.20 -4.23 -6.28
N THR A 52 -15.95 -4.68 -6.46
CA THR A 52 -14.85 -3.83 -6.94
C THR A 52 -14.22 -4.29 -8.26
N GLY A 53 -14.60 -5.46 -8.79
CA GLY A 53 -14.03 -6.06 -9.99
C GLY A 53 -12.55 -6.47 -9.89
N ARG A 54 -11.87 -6.18 -8.77
CA ARG A 54 -10.44 -6.41 -8.59
C ARG A 54 -10.13 -7.86 -8.23
N PRO A 55 -9.03 -8.45 -8.74
CA PRO A 55 -8.64 -9.81 -8.42
C PRO A 55 -8.35 -9.98 -6.91
N TRP A 56 -8.80 -11.10 -6.35
CA TRP A 56 -8.54 -11.45 -4.96
C TRP A 56 -7.04 -11.64 -4.75
N THR A 57 -6.54 -11.11 -3.64
CA THR A 57 -5.14 -11.33 -3.26
C THR A 57 -4.95 -12.75 -2.73
N GLN A 58 -3.77 -13.32 -2.91
CA GLN A 58 -3.41 -14.65 -2.39
C GLN A 58 -3.70 -14.79 -0.89
N LEU A 59 -3.38 -13.76 -0.09
CA LEU A 59 -3.63 -13.74 1.36
C LEU A 59 -5.13 -13.75 1.70
N TYR A 60 -5.96 -13.10 0.88
CA TYR A 60 -7.41 -13.11 1.05
C TYR A 60 -8.01 -14.47 0.67
N ILE A 61 -7.56 -15.07 -0.43
CA ILE A 61 -7.95 -16.44 -0.83
C ILE A 61 -7.61 -17.42 0.31
N MET A 62 -6.39 -17.34 0.85
CA MET A 62 -5.96 -18.19 1.97
C MET A 62 -6.84 -17.97 3.22
N SER A 63 -7.19 -16.73 3.56
CA SER A 63 -8.04 -16.46 4.72
C SER A 63 -9.46 -17.01 4.56
N GLN A 64 -10.04 -16.94 3.36
CA GLN A 64 -11.36 -17.51 3.08
C GLN A 64 -11.33 -19.05 3.07
N VAL A 65 -10.24 -19.67 2.60
CA VAL A 65 -10.06 -21.13 2.65
C VAL A 65 -9.94 -21.61 4.10
N VAL A 66 -9.19 -20.89 4.95
CA VAL A 66 -9.08 -21.19 6.38
C VAL A 66 -10.41 -21.01 7.11
N ALA A 67 -11.18 -19.97 6.76
CA ALA A 67 -12.52 -19.74 7.31
C ALA A 67 -13.57 -20.74 6.79
N GLY A 68 -13.22 -21.59 5.82
CA GLY A 68 -14.13 -22.55 5.19
C GLY A 68 -15.19 -21.93 4.26
N THR A 69 -15.12 -20.61 4.02
CA THR A 69 -16.02 -19.84 3.17
C THR A 69 -15.69 -19.99 1.69
N LEU A 70 -14.42 -20.31 1.37
CA LEU A 70 -13.97 -20.65 0.01
C LEU A 70 -13.50 -22.10 -0.04
N LYS A 71 -14.00 -22.86 -1.01
CA LYS A 71 -13.63 -24.26 -1.26
C LYS A 71 -13.36 -24.48 -2.76
N PRO A 72 -12.55 -25.47 -3.15
CA PRO A 72 -12.38 -25.80 -4.56
C PRO A 72 -13.72 -26.12 -5.19
N SER A 73 -14.01 -25.50 -6.34
CA SER A 73 -15.19 -25.81 -7.13
C SER A 73 -14.93 -27.03 -8.00
N PHE A 74 -15.91 -27.91 -8.09
CA PHE A 74 -15.92 -29.01 -9.05
C PHE A 74 -16.88 -28.66 -10.18
N ASP A 75 -16.63 -29.17 -11.39
CA ASP A 75 -17.60 -29.09 -12.48
C ASP A 75 -18.92 -29.73 -12.03
N ALA A 76 -20.05 -29.11 -12.40
CA ALA A 76 -21.40 -29.57 -12.09
C ALA A 76 -21.69 -30.99 -12.64
N THR A 77 -20.98 -31.39 -13.70
CA THR A 77 -21.04 -32.74 -14.28
C THR A 77 -20.31 -33.81 -13.45
N SER A 78 -19.53 -33.39 -12.43
CA SER A 78 -18.77 -34.29 -11.58
C SER A 78 -19.69 -35.18 -10.73
N PRO A 79 -19.40 -36.49 -10.62
CA PRO A 79 -20.22 -37.41 -9.82
C PRO A 79 -20.43 -36.93 -8.38
N SER A 80 -21.63 -37.09 -7.83
CA SER A 80 -21.96 -36.61 -6.47
C SER A 80 -21.08 -37.23 -5.38
N TRP A 81 -20.67 -38.50 -5.54
CA TRP A 81 -19.75 -39.18 -4.62
C TRP A 81 -18.35 -38.56 -4.59
N PHE A 82 -17.99 -37.78 -5.61
CA PHE A 82 -16.71 -37.07 -5.75
C PHE A 82 -16.72 -35.72 -5.02
N ARG A 83 -17.90 -35.11 -4.83
CA ARG A 83 -18.08 -33.76 -4.26
C ARG A 83 -18.21 -33.72 -2.73
N ASN A 84 -18.51 -34.84 -2.06
CA ASN A 84 -18.91 -34.82 -0.64
C ASN A 84 -18.17 -35.91 0.18
N ARG A 85 -16.92 -35.64 0.59
CA ARG A 85 -16.00 -36.68 1.13
C ARG A 85 -15.05 -36.25 2.25
N SER A 86 -15.38 -35.23 3.05
CA SER A 86 -14.51 -34.66 4.09
C SER A 86 -13.97 -35.61 5.18
N ASP A 87 -14.43 -36.87 5.25
CA ASP A 87 -14.30 -37.70 6.47
C ASP A 87 -13.49 -39.00 6.27
N ARG A 88 -12.66 -39.13 5.23
CA ARG A 88 -11.86 -40.37 4.98
C ARG A 88 -10.36 -40.15 4.89
N THR A 89 -9.59 -41.09 5.43
CA THR A 89 -8.11 -41.11 5.46
C THR A 89 -7.47 -41.84 4.27
N SER A 90 -8.27 -42.34 3.33
CA SER A 90 -7.78 -42.99 2.11
C SER A 90 -8.62 -42.58 0.90
N PHE A 91 -7.96 -42.39 -0.23
CA PHE A 91 -8.59 -41.92 -1.46
C PHE A 91 -8.70 -43.05 -2.50
N ARG A 92 -9.93 -43.35 -2.94
CA ARG A 92 -10.21 -44.26 -4.07
C ARG A 92 -11.12 -43.60 -5.10
N LEU A 93 -10.62 -43.49 -6.33
CA LEU A 93 -11.33 -42.95 -7.49
C LEU A 93 -11.93 -44.12 -8.28
N GLY A 94 -13.21 -44.43 -8.08
CA GLY A 94 -13.84 -45.64 -8.62
C GLY A 94 -14.62 -45.44 -9.94
N ALA A 95 -14.95 -44.21 -10.32
CA ALA A 95 -15.85 -43.97 -11.47
C ALA A 95 -15.81 -42.50 -11.98
N CYS A 96 -14.65 -41.98 -12.36
CA CYS A 96 -14.60 -40.70 -13.06
C CYS A 96 -14.71 -40.95 -14.56
N LEU A 97 -15.90 -40.72 -15.12
CA LEU A 97 -16.21 -40.89 -16.54
C LEU A 97 -15.94 -39.60 -17.34
N THR A 98 -14.89 -38.85 -17.01
CA THR A 98 -14.48 -37.68 -17.79
C THR A 98 -13.40 -38.11 -18.78
N CYS A 99 -13.80 -38.33 -20.03
CA CYS A 99 -13.01 -39.03 -21.05
C CYS A 99 -11.79 -38.27 -21.62
N SER A 100 -11.26 -37.24 -20.97
CA SER A 100 -10.05 -36.55 -21.43
C SER A 100 -9.46 -35.68 -20.31
N CYS A 101 -8.63 -36.27 -19.45
CA CYS A 101 -7.97 -35.50 -18.39
C CYS A 101 -6.81 -34.68 -18.98
N LEU A 102 -6.88 -33.36 -18.92
CA LEU A 102 -5.77 -32.47 -19.25
C LEU A 102 -5.14 -31.97 -17.95
N ALA A 103 -3.83 -32.15 -17.78
CA ALA A 103 -3.10 -31.67 -16.61
C ALA A 103 -2.16 -30.52 -16.97
N GLN A 104 -2.06 -29.50 -16.12
CA GLN A 104 -0.98 -28.53 -16.25
C GLN A 104 0.32 -29.13 -15.70
N ARG A 105 1.49 -28.60 -16.11
CA ARG A 105 2.79 -29.10 -15.61
C ARG A 105 2.87 -29.13 -14.08
N ALA A 106 2.40 -28.09 -13.41
CA ALA A 106 2.39 -28.02 -11.94
C ALA A 106 1.54 -29.14 -11.30
N THR A 107 0.35 -29.39 -11.85
CA THR A 107 -0.55 -30.48 -11.43
C THR A 107 0.12 -31.83 -11.60
N TYR A 108 0.77 -32.06 -12.75
CA TYR A 108 1.47 -33.31 -13.05
C TYR A 108 2.65 -33.54 -12.10
N GLU A 109 3.50 -32.53 -11.88
CA GLU A 109 4.63 -32.61 -10.95
C GLU A 109 4.17 -32.85 -9.50
N ALA A 110 3.03 -32.29 -9.10
CA ALA A 110 2.42 -32.56 -7.80
C ALA A 110 1.95 -34.01 -7.70
N LEU A 111 1.26 -34.53 -8.72
CA LEU A 111 0.79 -35.93 -8.75
C LEU A 111 1.96 -36.92 -8.70
N GLN A 112 3.09 -36.64 -9.37
CA GLN A 112 4.27 -37.50 -9.34
C GLN A 112 4.91 -37.62 -7.94
N LYS A 113 4.73 -36.61 -7.08
CA LYS A 113 5.26 -36.62 -5.71
C LYS A 113 4.40 -37.43 -4.73
N LEU A 114 3.21 -37.86 -5.16
CA LEU A 114 2.32 -38.68 -4.34
C LEU A 114 2.70 -40.16 -4.42
N GLN A 115 2.44 -40.90 -3.35
CA GLN A 115 2.68 -42.34 -3.30
C GLN A 115 1.54 -43.11 -4.01
N PRO A 116 1.83 -43.90 -5.06
CA PRO A 116 0.82 -44.77 -5.67
C PRO A 116 0.34 -45.81 -4.67
N MET A 117 -0.92 -46.23 -4.81
CA MET A 117 -1.54 -47.19 -3.90
C MET A 117 -0.77 -48.51 -3.87
N ASP A 118 -0.32 -48.90 -2.68
CA ASP A 118 0.38 -50.15 -2.45
C ASP A 118 -0.58 -51.35 -2.31
N SER A 119 -0.02 -52.55 -2.20
CA SER A 119 -0.77 -53.80 -2.05
C SER A 119 -1.60 -53.87 -0.76
N THR A 120 -1.34 -53.00 0.21
CA THR A 120 -2.09 -52.89 1.47
C THR A 120 -3.23 -51.87 1.38
N GLY A 121 -3.36 -51.17 0.25
CA GLY A 121 -4.39 -50.16 0.01
C GLY A 121 -4.06 -48.77 0.53
N ASN A 122 -2.81 -48.53 0.94
CA ASN A 122 -2.32 -47.23 1.39
C ASN A 122 -1.74 -46.45 0.20
N GLY A 123 -2.01 -45.16 0.12
CA GLY A 123 -1.60 -44.30 -1.01
C GLY A 123 -2.76 -43.96 -1.95
N TYR A 124 -2.42 -43.43 -3.13
CA TYR A 124 -3.37 -42.84 -4.08
C TYR A 124 -3.57 -43.73 -5.30
N ASN A 125 -4.83 -43.95 -5.70
CA ASN A 125 -5.16 -44.66 -6.94
C ASN A 125 -5.81 -43.70 -7.95
N VAL A 126 -5.10 -43.44 -9.06
CA VAL A 126 -5.53 -42.59 -10.18
C VAL A 126 -5.66 -43.37 -11.48
N SER A 127 -5.88 -44.70 -11.43
CA SER A 127 -5.98 -45.54 -12.62
C SER A 127 -7.04 -45.11 -13.63
N VAL A 128 -7.97 -44.26 -13.21
CA VAL A 128 -9.07 -43.72 -14.02
C VAL A 128 -8.66 -42.42 -14.75
N VAL A 129 -7.57 -41.77 -14.35
CA VAL A 129 -7.04 -40.57 -15.00
C VAL A 129 -6.15 -40.99 -16.15
N GLN A 130 -6.72 -41.07 -17.35
CA GLN A 130 -5.98 -41.46 -18.56
C GLN A 130 -6.33 -40.52 -19.73
N SER A 131 -5.32 -40.15 -20.51
CA SER A 131 -5.48 -39.38 -21.74
C SER A 131 -4.95 -40.17 -22.93
N THR A 132 -5.51 -39.95 -24.11
CA THR A 132 -4.99 -40.56 -25.35
C THR A 132 -4.07 -39.59 -26.10
N SER A 133 -3.25 -40.12 -27.01
CA SER A 133 -2.39 -39.29 -27.89
C SER A 133 -3.21 -38.34 -28.77
N THR A 134 -4.41 -38.74 -29.16
CA THR A 134 -5.38 -37.92 -29.90
C THR A 134 -5.80 -36.69 -29.10
N ASP A 135 -6.12 -36.85 -27.81
CA ASP A 135 -6.54 -35.74 -26.94
C ASP A 135 -5.38 -34.74 -26.74
N CYS A 136 -4.15 -35.25 -26.64
CA CYS A 136 -3.00 -34.43 -26.32
C CYS A 136 -2.47 -33.58 -27.49
N ASN A 137 -2.59 -34.12 -28.71
CA ASN A 137 -2.19 -33.40 -29.92
C ASN A 137 -3.03 -32.13 -30.16
N THR A 138 -4.31 -32.15 -29.80
CA THR A 138 -5.20 -30.99 -29.98
C THR A 138 -4.86 -29.81 -29.06
N THR A 139 -4.18 -30.06 -27.95
CA THR A 139 -3.90 -29.08 -26.90
C THR A 139 -2.43 -28.64 -26.85
N ARG A 140 -1.61 -29.04 -27.84
CA ARG A 140 -0.15 -28.85 -27.86
C ARG A 140 0.53 -29.34 -26.57
N GLY A 141 -0.04 -30.36 -25.95
CA GLY A 141 0.51 -31.00 -24.76
C GLY A 141 1.44 -32.16 -25.11
N THR A 142 2.13 -32.67 -24.10
CA THR A 142 2.95 -33.89 -24.18
C THR A 142 2.31 -34.97 -23.33
N LEU A 143 2.11 -36.16 -23.90
CA LEU A 143 1.59 -37.30 -23.15
C LEU A 143 2.70 -37.86 -22.25
N LEU A 144 2.51 -37.81 -20.92
CA LEU A 144 3.50 -38.24 -19.94
C LEU A 144 2.98 -39.39 -19.07
N PRO A 145 3.84 -40.35 -18.68
CA PRO A 145 3.44 -41.47 -17.85
C PRO A 145 3.20 -41.01 -16.40
N LEU A 146 2.04 -41.35 -15.85
CA LEU A 146 1.71 -41.16 -14.44
C LEU A 146 1.45 -42.52 -13.80
N TRP A 147 2.48 -43.04 -13.10
CA TRP A 147 2.50 -44.40 -12.56
C TRP A 147 2.20 -45.45 -13.65
N ASN A 148 1.08 -46.19 -13.53
CA ASN A 148 0.66 -47.21 -14.50
C ASN A 148 -0.28 -46.65 -15.59
N THR A 149 -0.44 -45.33 -15.68
CA THR A 149 -1.32 -44.64 -16.65
C THR A 149 -0.54 -43.58 -17.43
N SER A 150 -1.21 -42.86 -18.33
CA SER A 150 -0.62 -41.72 -19.05
C SER A 150 -1.59 -40.56 -19.07
N VAL A 151 -1.08 -39.36 -18.80
CA VAL A 151 -1.87 -38.13 -18.76
C VAL A 151 -1.25 -37.10 -19.70
N CYS A 152 -2.09 -36.33 -20.39
CA CYS A 152 -1.62 -35.25 -21.24
C CYS A 152 -1.25 -34.02 -20.40
N VAL A 153 -0.01 -33.54 -20.57
CA VAL A 153 0.53 -32.41 -19.80
C VAL A 153 0.83 -31.23 -20.73
N VAL A 154 0.21 -30.09 -20.45
CA VAL A 154 0.39 -28.87 -21.26
C VAL A 154 1.48 -27.99 -20.61
N LEU A 155 2.46 -27.55 -21.41
CA LEU A 155 3.61 -26.75 -20.94
C LEU A 155 3.39 -25.25 -21.10
N PRO A 156 3.79 -24.41 -20.13
CA PRO A 156 4.04 -23.00 -20.40
C PRO A 156 5.29 -22.86 -21.31
N ALA A 157 5.30 -21.90 -22.22
CA ALA A 157 6.41 -21.68 -23.16
C ALA A 157 7.77 -21.54 -22.42
N ALA A 158 8.80 -22.24 -22.90
CA ALA A 158 10.03 -22.59 -22.19
C ALA A 158 11.14 -21.52 -22.19
N ILE A 159 12.06 -21.62 -21.21
CA ILE A 159 13.46 -21.15 -21.33
C ILE A 159 14.37 -22.33 -20.93
N GLU A 160 15.32 -22.68 -21.79
CA GLU A 160 16.21 -23.85 -21.70
C GLU A 160 17.44 -23.62 -20.79
N SER A 161 17.92 -24.69 -20.13
CA SER A 161 19.35 -24.83 -19.80
C SER A 161 19.76 -26.29 -19.56
N THR A 162 20.98 -26.60 -20.00
CA THR A 162 21.67 -27.89 -20.21
C THR A 162 22.17 -28.62 -18.96
N SER A 163 22.25 -29.96 -19.01
CA SER A 163 22.67 -30.86 -17.93
C SER A 163 24.16 -31.20 -17.93
N ILE A 164 24.77 -31.33 -16.73
CA ILE A 164 26.12 -31.91 -16.52
C ILE A 164 25.98 -33.27 -15.83
N THR A 165 26.62 -34.30 -16.37
CA THR A 165 26.73 -35.66 -15.80
C THR A 165 27.95 -35.79 -14.88
N ILE A 166 27.80 -36.43 -13.71
CA ILE A 166 28.92 -36.84 -12.84
C ILE A 166 28.90 -38.36 -12.65
N LEU A 167 30.04 -39.00 -12.95
CA LEU A 167 30.34 -40.41 -12.71
C LEU A 167 30.78 -40.65 -11.26
N PHE A 168 30.37 -41.80 -10.71
CA PHE A 168 30.76 -42.29 -9.40
C PHE A 168 32.24 -42.73 -9.35
N ILE A 169 32.95 -42.36 -8.28
CA ILE A 169 34.20 -43.02 -7.87
C ILE A 169 34.08 -43.39 -6.39
N GLU A 170 34.33 -44.67 -6.10
CA GLU A 170 34.47 -45.23 -4.76
C GLU A 170 35.64 -44.57 -4.02
N ASN A 171 35.38 -44.07 -2.80
CA ASN A 171 36.27 -44.13 -1.64
C ASN A 171 35.60 -43.47 -0.44
N GLY A 172 35.71 -44.09 0.74
CA GLY A 172 35.04 -43.70 2.00
C GLY A 172 35.31 -42.29 2.53
N THR A 173 36.11 -41.48 1.84
CA THR A 173 36.30 -40.04 2.08
C THR A 173 35.10 -39.21 1.63
N LEU A 174 34.34 -39.66 0.64
CA LEU A 174 33.16 -38.96 0.10
C LEU A 174 31.96 -39.00 1.07
N LEU A 175 31.77 -40.11 1.79
CA LEU A 175 30.71 -40.23 2.80
C LEU A 175 30.96 -39.28 3.99
N ALA A 176 32.20 -39.14 4.44
CA ALA A 176 32.56 -38.21 5.50
C ALA A 176 32.40 -36.74 5.05
N ALA A 177 32.76 -36.43 3.79
CA ALA A 177 32.56 -35.10 3.20
C ALA A 177 31.07 -34.75 3.02
N CYS A 178 30.25 -35.71 2.58
CA CYS A 178 28.79 -35.55 2.47
C CYS A 178 28.13 -35.39 3.84
N LEU A 179 28.54 -36.16 4.85
CA LEU A 179 28.04 -36.01 6.22
C LEU A 179 28.45 -34.64 6.80
N GLY A 180 29.69 -34.21 6.55
CA GLY A 180 30.17 -32.88 6.90
C GLY A 180 29.38 -31.76 6.22
N ALA A 181 29.03 -31.92 4.94
CA ALA A 181 28.21 -30.96 4.20
C ALA A 181 26.76 -30.90 4.70
N VAL A 182 26.15 -32.05 5.03
CA VAL A 182 24.80 -32.11 5.62
C VAL A 182 24.77 -31.45 6.99
N VAL A 183 25.77 -31.74 7.84
CA VAL A 183 25.90 -31.09 9.15
C VAL A 183 26.14 -29.59 8.99
N ALA A 184 26.98 -29.16 8.03
CA ALA A 184 27.19 -27.75 7.73
C ALA A 184 25.90 -27.06 7.24
N CYS A 185 25.12 -27.69 6.35
CA CYS A 185 23.82 -27.17 5.92
C CYS A 185 22.80 -27.13 7.06
N ALA A 186 22.80 -28.13 7.94
CA ALA A 186 21.96 -28.15 9.14
C ALA A 186 22.34 -27.03 10.12
N ILE A 187 23.64 -26.78 10.31
CA ILE A 187 24.13 -25.66 11.11
C ILE A 187 23.77 -24.33 10.45
N VAL A 188 23.97 -24.16 9.15
CA VAL A 188 23.62 -22.92 8.43
C VAL A 188 22.12 -22.65 8.48
N THR A 189 21.29 -23.67 8.30
CA THR A 189 19.82 -23.54 8.41
C THR A 189 19.38 -23.25 9.85
N LEU A 190 19.96 -23.92 10.84
CA LEU A 190 19.72 -23.64 12.26
C LEU A 190 20.13 -22.21 12.61
N VAL A 191 21.33 -21.78 12.20
CA VAL A 191 21.82 -20.40 12.38
C VAL A 191 20.89 -19.41 11.68
N PHE A 192 20.45 -19.69 10.45
CA PHE A 192 19.48 -18.85 9.74
C PHE A 192 18.13 -18.75 10.47
N VAL A 193 17.61 -19.88 10.98
CA VAL A 193 16.37 -19.93 11.76
C VAL A 193 16.53 -19.19 13.08
N LEU A 194 17.66 -19.33 13.78
CA LEU A 194 17.96 -18.61 15.01
C LEU A 194 18.10 -17.11 14.78
N ILE A 195 18.79 -16.69 13.71
CA ILE A 195 18.89 -15.29 13.29
C ILE A 195 17.50 -14.74 12.96
N ARG A 196 16.67 -15.47 12.21
CA ARG A 196 15.30 -15.04 11.90
C ARG A 196 14.44 -14.96 13.15
N ARG A 197 14.47 -15.95 14.05
CA ARG A 197 13.74 -15.93 15.32
C ARG A 197 14.18 -14.79 16.22
N HIS A 198 15.47 -14.52 16.30
CA HIS A 198 16.02 -13.39 17.05
C HIS A 198 15.55 -12.06 16.45
N LYS A 199 15.57 -11.92 15.12
CA LYS A 199 15.07 -10.72 14.42
C LYS A 199 13.57 -10.49 14.64
N VAL A 200 12.75 -11.54 14.52
CA VAL A 200 11.29 -11.44 14.76
C VAL A 200 11.00 -11.06 16.22
N ARG A 201 11.65 -11.70 17.20
CA ARG A 201 11.51 -11.32 18.61
C ARG A 201 11.95 -9.88 18.89
N ALA A 202 13.03 -9.42 18.24
CA ALA A 202 13.49 -8.05 18.37
C ALA A 202 12.49 -7.05 17.76
N ASP A 203 11.90 -7.39 16.61
CA ASP A 203 10.87 -6.58 15.94
C ASP A 203 9.57 -6.51 16.76
N GLU A 204 9.12 -7.62 17.35
CA GLU A 204 7.95 -7.66 18.25
C GLU A 204 8.22 -6.89 19.54
N ALA A 205 9.35 -7.11 20.19
CA ALA A 205 9.73 -6.37 21.40
C ALA A 205 9.83 -4.85 21.13
N PHE A 206 10.32 -4.47 19.95
CA PHE A 206 10.34 -3.08 19.52
C PHE A 206 8.93 -2.51 19.30
N ALA A 207 8.07 -3.26 18.58
CA ALA A 207 6.70 -2.82 18.33
C ALA A 207 5.91 -2.64 19.64
N THR A 208 6.09 -3.54 20.61
CA THR A 208 5.50 -3.44 21.96
C THR A 208 6.06 -2.24 22.72
N ALA A 209 7.38 -2.03 22.72
CA ALA A 209 8.00 -0.89 23.40
C ALA A 209 7.55 0.47 22.85
N MET A 210 7.15 0.52 21.58
CA MET A 210 6.74 1.73 20.88
C MET A 210 5.23 1.91 20.80
N GLY A 211 4.43 0.95 21.29
CA GLY A 211 2.96 0.99 21.18
C GLY A 211 2.44 0.91 19.75
N ILE A 212 3.16 0.21 18.86
CA ILE A 212 2.82 0.04 17.43
C ILE A 212 2.53 -1.42 17.07
N THR A 213 2.21 -2.27 18.05
CA THR A 213 1.82 -3.67 17.83
C THR A 213 0.65 -3.78 16.85
N ASP A 214 -0.34 -2.90 16.99
CA ASP A 214 -1.53 -2.87 16.14
C ASP A 214 -1.20 -2.45 14.69
N LEU A 215 -0.03 -1.84 14.48
CA LEU A 215 0.48 -1.46 13.16
C LEU A 215 1.30 -2.57 12.49
N ALA A 216 1.51 -3.71 13.16
CA ALA A 216 2.26 -4.85 12.61
C ALA A 216 1.69 -5.36 11.28
N LEU A 217 0.37 -5.28 11.10
CA LEU A 217 -0.32 -5.65 9.86
C LEU A 217 0.09 -4.78 8.66
N TYR A 218 0.55 -3.55 8.92
CA TYR A 218 1.01 -2.61 7.90
C TYR A 218 2.53 -2.66 7.70
N LYS A 219 3.25 -3.56 8.38
CA LYS A 219 4.71 -3.67 8.26
C LYS A 219 5.10 -4.17 6.88
N LEU A 220 5.92 -3.39 6.18
CA LEU A 220 6.51 -3.77 4.91
C LEU A 220 7.78 -4.60 5.10
N SER A 221 7.98 -5.57 4.21
CA SER A 221 9.22 -6.33 4.15
C SER A 221 10.38 -5.41 3.75
N SER A 222 11.42 -5.34 4.60
CA SER A 222 12.60 -4.51 4.34
C SER A 222 13.38 -4.95 3.10
N GLN A 223 13.20 -6.19 2.63
CA GLN A 223 13.84 -6.70 1.41
C GLN A 223 13.15 -6.20 0.14
N GLU A 224 11.87 -5.85 0.23
CA GLU A 224 11.06 -5.37 -0.91
C GLU A 224 11.05 -3.84 -1.03
N LEU A 225 11.44 -3.13 0.03
CA LEU A 225 11.54 -1.67 0.05
C LEU A 225 12.95 -1.22 -0.31
N LEU A 226 13.13 -0.80 -1.56
CA LEU A 226 14.42 -0.38 -2.11
C LEU A 226 14.51 1.15 -2.13
N LEU A 227 15.28 1.71 -1.19
CA LEU A 227 15.51 3.16 -1.13
C LEU A 227 16.41 3.63 -2.26
N ASP A 228 16.03 4.73 -2.91
CA ASP A 228 16.90 5.47 -3.81
C ASP A 228 17.90 6.27 -2.98
N ARG A 229 19.15 5.79 -2.89
CA ARG A 229 20.17 6.30 -1.95
C ARG A 229 20.90 7.56 -2.42
N ARG A 230 20.49 8.18 -3.52
CA ARG A 230 21.24 9.32 -4.09
C ARG A 230 21.07 10.57 -3.23
N ILE A 231 19.85 11.10 -3.14
CA ILE A 231 19.54 12.37 -2.47
C ILE A 231 18.15 12.27 -1.83
N PRO A 232 17.98 12.63 -0.53
CA PRO A 232 16.66 12.71 0.07
C PRO A 232 15.82 13.78 -0.64
N LEU A 233 14.52 13.52 -0.82
CA LEU A 233 13.57 14.48 -1.38
C LEU A 233 13.42 15.71 -0.48
N HIS A 234 13.54 15.52 0.84
CA HIS A 234 13.50 16.57 1.84
C HIS A 234 14.16 16.10 3.15
N THR A 235 14.82 17.00 3.87
CA THR A 235 15.38 16.74 5.20
C THR A 235 14.95 17.83 6.17
N SER A 236 14.33 17.45 7.29
CA SER A 236 14.14 18.31 8.47
C SER A 236 14.96 17.78 9.65
N ASN A 237 14.90 18.46 10.80
CA ASN A 237 15.65 18.08 12.00
C ASN A 237 15.32 16.66 12.48
N ASP A 238 14.03 16.30 12.46
CA ASP A 238 13.55 15.05 13.03
C ASP A 238 13.24 13.99 11.97
N VAL A 239 13.16 14.37 10.69
CA VAL A 239 12.69 13.48 9.63
C VAL A 239 13.43 13.68 8.31
N THR A 240 13.69 12.58 7.59
CA THR A 240 14.10 12.59 6.18
C THR A 240 13.06 11.93 5.29
N LEU A 241 12.78 12.53 4.13
CA LEU A 241 11.89 12.00 3.10
C LEU A 241 12.72 11.45 1.94
N TRP A 242 12.47 10.21 1.57
CA TRP A 242 13.20 9.50 0.52
C TRP A 242 12.27 9.05 -0.59
N ARG A 243 12.78 9.05 -1.82
CA ARG A 243 12.18 8.27 -2.91
C ARG A 243 12.59 6.81 -2.74
N ALA A 244 11.68 5.88 -2.94
CA ALA A 244 11.96 4.45 -2.92
C ALA A 244 11.08 3.71 -3.92
N THR A 245 11.38 2.42 -4.11
CA THR A 245 10.55 1.49 -4.87
C THR A 245 10.11 0.37 -3.95
N PHE A 246 8.82 0.05 -3.94
CA PHE A 246 8.26 -1.08 -3.23
C PHE A 246 7.49 -1.96 -4.23
N ARG A 247 7.91 -3.23 -4.37
CA ARG A 247 7.33 -4.19 -5.35
C ARG A 247 7.20 -3.60 -6.77
N GLY A 248 8.24 -2.91 -7.23
CA GLY A 248 8.27 -2.27 -8.55
C GLY A 248 7.48 -0.95 -8.67
N THR A 249 6.78 -0.51 -7.62
CA THR A 249 6.01 0.75 -7.60
C THR A 249 6.77 1.84 -6.86
N LEU A 250 6.76 3.07 -7.38
CA LEU A 250 7.36 4.23 -6.70
C LEU A 250 6.60 4.59 -5.43
N VAL A 251 7.34 4.81 -4.35
CA VAL A 251 6.83 5.18 -3.03
C VAL A 251 7.68 6.29 -2.40
N ALA A 252 7.08 7.02 -1.47
CA ALA A 252 7.79 7.98 -0.63
C ALA A 252 7.97 7.39 0.78
N VAL A 253 9.19 7.49 1.33
CA VAL A 253 9.51 6.95 2.66
C VAL A 253 9.93 8.08 3.56
N LYS A 254 9.06 8.42 4.51
CA LYS A 254 9.32 9.41 5.54
C LYS A 254 9.92 8.70 6.76
N ARG A 255 11.19 8.94 7.07
CA ARG A 255 11.95 8.27 8.13
C ARG A 255 12.27 9.19 9.29
N LEU A 256 12.07 8.71 10.50
CA LEU A 256 12.52 9.39 11.71
C LEU A 256 14.05 9.35 11.80
N THR A 257 14.70 10.50 11.99
CA THR A 257 16.17 10.61 12.13
C THR A 257 16.60 10.89 13.56
N THR A 258 15.70 11.41 14.39
CA THR A 258 15.96 11.73 15.79
C THR A 258 15.67 10.54 16.71
N GLN A 259 16.17 10.62 17.94
CA GLN A 259 15.85 9.69 19.03
C GLN A 259 15.18 10.41 20.21
N GLN A 260 14.75 11.66 20.01
CA GLN A 260 14.04 12.40 21.04
C GLN A 260 12.68 11.74 21.36
N PRO A 261 12.38 11.43 22.64
CA PRO A 261 11.15 10.73 23.00
C PRO A 261 9.87 11.43 22.52
N SER A 262 9.81 12.77 22.61
CA SER A 262 8.67 13.56 22.15
C SER A 262 8.45 13.45 20.64
N ALA A 263 9.52 13.55 19.85
CA ALA A 263 9.46 13.39 18.39
C ALA A 263 9.09 11.95 17.99
N ILE A 264 9.59 10.95 18.73
CA ILE A 264 9.18 9.55 18.55
C ILE A 264 7.68 9.38 18.82
N ALA A 265 7.18 9.89 19.94
CA ALA A 265 5.77 9.78 20.32
C ALA A 265 4.86 10.48 19.29
N ALA A 266 5.24 11.67 18.84
CA ALA A 266 4.55 12.38 17.78
C ALA A 266 4.54 11.59 16.46
N PHE A 267 5.67 10.98 16.10
CA PHE A 267 5.78 10.17 14.89
C PHE A 267 4.92 8.90 14.96
N VAL A 268 4.86 8.24 16.12
CA VAL A 268 3.97 7.09 16.35
C VAL A 268 2.50 7.51 16.27
N GLY A 269 2.14 8.65 16.87
CA GLY A 269 0.79 9.22 16.74
C GLY A 269 0.44 9.49 15.27
N ALA A 270 1.39 10.00 14.48
CA ALA A 270 1.23 10.17 13.05
C ALA A 270 1.00 8.84 12.31
N MET A 271 1.76 7.80 12.65
CA MET A 271 1.57 6.46 12.08
C MET A 271 0.17 5.93 12.37
N GLN A 272 -0.29 6.02 13.63
CA GLN A 272 -1.61 5.56 14.06
C GLN A 272 -2.74 6.34 13.38
N LEU A 273 -2.58 7.66 13.18
CA LEU A 273 -3.57 8.47 12.48
C LEU A 273 -3.63 8.10 11.00
N VAL A 274 -2.48 8.10 10.31
CA VAL A 274 -2.42 7.82 8.86
C VAL A 274 -2.90 6.41 8.52
N ALA A 275 -2.74 5.44 9.44
CA ALA A 275 -3.29 4.09 9.29
C ALA A 275 -4.83 4.04 9.23
N LYS A 276 -5.52 5.09 9.69
CA LYS A 276 -6.99 5.19 9.71
C LYS A 276 -7.54 6.02 8.56
N LEU A 277 -6.67 6.64 7.75
CA LEU A 277 -7.08 7.54 6.66
C LEU A 277 -7.09 6.80 5.33
N GLU A 278 -8.24 6.83 4.67
CA GLU A 278 -8.44 6.28 3.34
C GLU A 278 -9.39 7.20 2.55
N SER A 279 -8.81 8.01 1.66
CA SER A 279 -9.57 8.94 0.82
C SER A 279 -8.80 9.21 -0.47
N PRO A 280 -9.48 9.42 -1.62
CA PRO A 280 -8.83 9.78 -2.87
C PRO A 280 -8.08 11.12 -2.79
N HIS A 281 -8.46 12.02 -1.87
CA HIS A 281 -7.85 13.35 -1.69
C HIS A 281 -6.83 13.42 -0.55
N VAL A 282 -6.47 12.27 0.01
CA VAL A 282 -5.46 12.11 1.06
C VAL A 282 -4.39 11.16 0.55
N VAL A 283 -3.11 11.50 0.75
CA VAL A 283 -2.00 10.64 0.33
C VAL A 283 -2.11 9.27 1.00
N ARG A 284 -2.23 8.23 0.18
CA ARG A 284 -2.50 6.87 0.63
C ARG A 284 -1.29 6.26 1.34
N LEU A 285 -1.55 5.64 2.49
CA LEU A 285 -0.59 4.77 3.16
C LEU A 285 -0.34 3.50 2.32
N VAL A 286 0.93 3.18 2.09
CA VAL A 286 1.36 1.88 1.54
C VAL A 286 1.70 0.94 2.69
N GLY A 287 2.33 1.46 3.75
CA GLY A 287 2.61 0.73 4.98
C GLY A 287 3.69 1.42 5.79
N PHE A 288 4.30 0.68 6.70
CA PHE A 288 5.35 1.17 7.57
C PHE A 288 6.61 0.31 7.43
N SER A 289 7.77 0.91 7.60
CA SER A 289 9.04 0.19 7.62
C SER A 289 9.70 0.34 8.97
N TRP A 290 10.09 -0.78 9.60
CA TRP A 290 11.02 -0.73 10.73
C TRP A 290 12.00 -1.90 10.74
N THR A 291 13.28 -1.58 10.98
CA THR A 291 14.36 -2.56 11.16
C THR A 291 15.06 -2.47 12.53
N GLY A 292 14.57 -1.59 13.41
CA GLY A 292 15.06 -1.36 14.77
C GLY A 292 14.72 0.06 15.27
N ARG A 293 15.27 0.46 16.42
CA ARG A 293 14.99 1.77 17.07
C ARG A 293 15.33 3.02 16.24
N LYS A 294 16.22 2.89 15.26
CA LYS A 294 16.79 4.02 14.49
C LYS A 294 16.28 4.11 13.05
N ASP A 295 15.37 3.24 12.64
CA ASP A 295 14.92 3.16 11.25
C ASP A 295 13.43 2.85 11.22
N VAL A 296 12.61 3.81 11.66
CA VAL A 296 11.14 3.77 11.59
C VAL A 296 10.69 4.71 10.49
N GLY A 297 9.79 4.25 9.62
CA GLY A 297 9.32 5.06 8.51
C GLY A 297 7.87 4.81 8.11
N ILE A 298 7.23 5.87 7.62
CA ILE A 298 5.92 5.86 6.98
C ILE A 298 6.16 5.79 5.48
N VAL A 299 5.59 4.78 4.84
CA VAL A 299 5.69 4.56 3.39
C VAL A 299 4.36 4.91 2.76
N THR A 300 4.34 5.92 1.91
CA THR A 300 3.15 6.37 1.19
C THR A 300 3.33 6.23 -0.32
N GLU A 301 2.24 6.39 -1.05
CA GLU A 301 2.36 6.60 -2.49
C GLU A 301 3.26 7.80 -2.82
N TYR A 302 3.98 7.72 -3.94
CA TYR A 302 4.82 8.81 -4.43
C TYR A 302 4.04 9.72 -5.36
N MET A 303 4.08 11.04 -5.15
CA MET A 303 3.38 12.04 -5.98
C MET A 303 4.41 12.76 -6.87
N ASP A 304 4.30 12.59 -8.19
CA ASP A 304 5.39 12.85 -9.13
C ASP A 304 5.63 14.33 -9.49
N LEU A 305 4.65 15.21 -9.29
CA LEU A 305 4.78 16.66 -9.50
C LEU A 305 5.22 17.42 -8.25
N GLY A 306 5.45 16.72 -7.13
CA GLY A 306 5.91 17.30 -5.88
C GLY A 306 4.81 18.09 -5.15
N ASP A 307 5.21 19.08 -4.37
CA ASP A 307 4.31 19.92 -3.57
C ASP A 307 3.88 21.21 -4.29
N LEU A 308 2.68 21.71 -3.98
CA LEU A 308 2.08 22.90 -4.59
C LEU A 308 2.95 24.14 -4.39
N GLN A 309 3.63 24.27 -3.24
CA GLN A 309 4.51 25.43 -3.00
C GLN A 309 5.64 25.49 -4.04
N ARG A 310 6.35 24.37 -4.24
CA ARG A 310 7.38 24.28 -5.28
C ARG A 310 6.78 24.49 -6.67
N HIS A 311 5.61 23.91 -6.93
CA HIS A 311 4.92 24.07 -8.21
C HIS A 311 4.62 25.55 -8.53
N LEU A 312 4.05 26.29 -7.59
CA LEU A 312 3.75 27.72 -7.75
C LEU A 312 5.02 28.57 -7.92
N SER A 313 6.08 28.28 -7.16
CA SER A 313 7.34 29.05 -7.26
C SER A 313 8.11 28.80 -8.56
N SER A 314 7.86 27.67 -9.24
CA SER A 314 8.56 27.28 -10.47
C SER A 314 7.79 27.62 -11.74
N HIS A 315 6.53 28.06 -11.63
CA HIS A 315 5.65 28.37 -12.76
C HIS A 315 5.10 29.79 -12.65
N VAL A 316 5.12 30.51 -13.76
CA VAL A 316 4.42 31.80 -13.84
C VAL A 316 2.90 31.58 -13.76
N PRO A 317 2.12 32.54 -13.23
CA PRO A 317 0.66 32.39 -13.06
C PRO A 317 -0.09 31.97 -14.32
N GLU A 318 0.36 32.42 -15.49
CA GLU A 318 -0.22 32.10 -16.80
C GLU A 318 0.01 30.66 -17.24
N ALA A 319 1.05 29.98 -16.72
CA ALA A 319 1.35 28.59 -17.03
C ALA A 319 0.52 27.60 -16.20
N PHE A 320 -0.21 28.08 -15.19
CA PHE A 320 -1.10 27.29 -14.36
C PHE A 320 -2.54 27.86 -14.45
N PRO A 321 -3.33 27.42 -15.43
CA PRO A 321 -4.61 28.03 -15.74
C PRO A 321 -5.65 27.78 -14.65
N TRP A 322 -6.69 28.62 -14.62
CA TRP A 322 -7.69 28.60 -13.56
C TRP A 322 -8.47 27.28 -13.49
N GLY A 323 -8.74 26.62 -14.62
CA GLY A 323 -9.35 25.29 -14.61
C GLY A 323 -8.58 24.29 -13.75
N GLU A 324 -7.25 24.27 -13.87
CA GLU A 324 -6.40 23.36 -13.09
C GLU A 324 -6.26 23.82 -11.63
N LYS A 325 -6.15 25.13 -11.38
CA LYS A 325 -6.14 25.69 -10.01
C LYS A 325 -7.39 25.33 -9.24
N VAL A 326 -8.56 25.36 -9.88
CA VAL A 326 -9.83 25.00 -9.22
C VAL A 326 -9.90 23.50 -8.92
N LEU A 327 -9.33 22.62 -9.76
CA LEU A 327 -9.22 21.19 -9.45
C LEU A 327 -8.35 20.93 -8.20
N VAL A 328 -7.27 21.71 -8.02
CA VAL A 328 -6.47 21.70 -6.78
C VAL A 328 -7.33 22.13 -5.59
N LEU A 329 -8.06 23.25 -5.71
CA LEU A 329 -8.96 23.74 -4.66
C LEU A 329 -10.02 22.69 -4.28
N GLN A 330 -10.64 22.07 -5.27
CA GLN A 330 -11.67 21.04 -5.07
C GLN A 330 -11.11 19.85 -4.30
N SER A 331 -9.94 19.37 -4.71
CA SER A 331 -9.27 18.25 -4.03
C SER A 331 -8.92 18.58 -2.58
N ILE A 332 -8.45 19.80 -2.30
CA ILE A 332 -8.19 20.24 -0.91
C ILE A 332 -9.49 20.26 -0.11
N VAL A 333 -10.55 20.85 -0.64
CA VAL A 333 -11.86 20.93 0.03
C VAL A 333 -12.42 19.53 0.31
N PHE A 334 -12.40 18.62 -0.66
CA PHE A 334 -12.85 17.24 -0.47
C PHE A 334 -11.99 16.48 0.56
N GLY A 335 -10.68 16.72 0.57
CA GLY A 335 -9.80 16.23 1.63
C GLY A 335 -10.19 16.75 3.02
N LEU A 336 -10.52 18.04 3.14
CA LEU A 336 -10.97 18.64 4.41
C LEU A 336 -12.35 18.14 4.84
N VAL A 337 -13.30 17.98 3.91
CA VAL A 337 -14.61 17.37 4.20
C VAL A 337 -14.41 15.96 4.77
N TYR A 338 -13.58 15.14 4.13
CA TYR A 338 -13.29 13.79 4.61
C TYR A 338 -12.77 13.80 6.05
N LEU A 339 -11.81 14.66 6.38
CA LEU A 339 -11.22 14.75 7.71
C LEU A 339 -12.19 15.31 8.76
N HIS A 340 -12.89 16.39 8.43
CA HIS A 340 -13.78 17.11 9.34
C HIS A 340 -15.08 16.34 9.64
N THR A 341 -15.46 15.39 8.78
CA THR A 341 -16.65 14.53 8.96
C THR A 341 -16.35 13.21 9.68
N MET A 342 -15.08 12.91 9.99
CA MET A 342 -14.73 11.76 10.82
C MET A 342 -15.33 11.90 12.23
N SER A 343 -15.46 10.77 12.94
CA SER A 343 -15.95 10.75 14.33
C SER A 343 -14.90 10.13 15.26
N PRO A 344 -14.22 10.93 16.10
CA PRO A 344 -14.28 12.39 16.17
C PRO A 344 -13.63 13.08 14.95
N PRO A 345 -13.94 14.36 14.67
CA PRO A 345 -13.34 15.10 13.56
C PRO A 345 -11.82 15.15 13.64
N VAL A 346 -11.15 14.91 12.52
CA VAL A 346 -9.70 15.03 12.41
C VAL A 346 -9.35 16.43 11.91
N LEU A 347 -8.54 17.15 12.67
CA LEU A 347 -7.99 18.45 12.26
C LEU A 347 -6.67 18.27 11.54
N HIS A 348 -6.44 18.98 10.44
CA HIS A 348 -5.17 18.91 9.73
C HIS A 348 -4.05 19.61 10.52
N ARG A 349 -4.31 20.79 11.11
CA ARG A 349 -3.41 21.59 11.98
C ARG A 349 -2.11 22.10 11.35
N ASN A 350 -1.80 21.67 10.13
CA ASN A 350 -0.58 22.00 9.40
C ASN A 350 -0.87 22.10 7.89
N LEU A 351 -2.06 22.56 7.54
CA LEU A 351 -2.44 22.77 6.15
C LEU A 351 -1.66 23.97 5.59
N LYS A 352 -0.94 23.75 4.50
CA LYS A 352 -0.16 24.75 3.76
C LYS A 352 0.17 24.22 2.38
N SER A 353 0.60 25.08 1.46
CA SER A 353 0.93 24.69 0.08
C SER A 353 2.01 23.59 -0.01
N SER A 354 2.99 23.54 0.90
CA SER A 354 3.98 22.45 0.96
C SER A 354 3.44 21.10 1.46
N LYS A 355 2.16 21.05 1.87
CA LYS A 355 1.42 19.85 2.30
C LYS A 355 0.30 19.46 1.33
N VAL A 356 0.22 20.14 0.19
CA VAL A 356 -0.63 19.77 -0.95
C VAL A 356 0.28 19.15 -2.00
N LEU A 357 0.14 17.86 -2.29
CA LEU A 357 0.94 17.17 -3.29
C LEU A 357 0.16 17.02 -4.60
N LEU A 358 0.89 17.14 -5.71
CA LEU A 358 0.37 17.07 -7.07
C LEU A 358 0.92 15.83 -7.76
N ASP A 359 0.11 15.21 -8.62
CA ASP A 359 0.50 14.08 -9.43
C ASP A 359 -0.20 14.09 -10.79
N THR A 360 0.51 13.64 -11.82
CA THR A 360 0.02 13.61 -13.20
C THR A 360 -1.19 12.70 -13.41
N LEU A 361 -1.28 11.59 -12.65
CA LEU A 361 -2.34 10.58 -12.82
C LEU A 361 -3.34 10.60 -11.67
N LYS A 362 -2.86 10.86 -10.46
CA LYS A 362 -3.65 10.72 -9.23
C LYS A 362 -4.23 12.05 -8.74
N GLY A 363 -3.95 13.14 -9.45
CA GLY A 363 -4.43 14.48 -9.14
C GLY A 363 -3.80 15.03 -7.86
N THR A 364 -4.59 15.78 -7.10
CA THR A 364 -4.13 16.53 -5.92
C THR A 364 -4.51 15.81 -4.64
N LYS A 365 -3.57 15.70 -3.69
CA LYS A 365 -3.80 15.06 -2.38
C LYS A 365 -3.14 15.79 -1.23
N LEU A 366 -3.79 15.77 -0.07
CA LEU A 366 -3.27 16.30 1.18
C LEU A 366 -2.29 15.34 1.87
N THR A 367 -1.26 15.88 2.52
CA THR A 367 -0.28 15.12 3.31
C THR A 367 0.10 15.83 4.61
N GLY A 368 0.93 15.20 5.44
CA GLY A 368 1.48 15.83 6.65
C GLY A 368 0.61 15.71 7.88
N PHE A 369 -0.35 14.79 7.89
CA PHE A 369 -1.20 14.48 9.05
C PHE A 369 -0.40 13.95 10.23
N GLY A 370 -0.85 14.29 11.43
CA GLY A 370 -0.37 13.70 12.69
C GLY A 370 1.08 14.04 13.06
N VAL A 371 1.76 14.84 12.25
CA VAL A 371 3.04 15.43 12.62
C VAL A 371 2.72 16.55 13.58
N ALA A 372 2.86 16.30 14.89
CA ALA A 372 3.14 17.39 15.79
C ALA A 372 4.31 18.15 15.14
N THR A 373 4.06 19.40 14.80
CA THR A 373 5.01 20.33 14.21
C THR A 373 6.40 20.13 14.78
N ASP A 374 7.44 20.29 13.97
CA ASP A 374 8.85 20.25 14.39
C ASP A 374 9.09 21.11 15.66
N GLY A 375 8.93 20.51 16.84
CA GLY A 375 8.80 21.20 18.13
C GLY A 375 7.65 20.63 18.97
N SER A 376 8.02 19.80 19.95
CA SER A 376 7.18 19.23 20.99
C SER A 376 6.16 20.20 21.60
N ASP A 377 5.00 19.65 21.93
CA ASP A 377 4.16 20.15 23.03
C ASP A 377 5.06 20.29 24.27
N GLU A 378 5.50 21.52 24.56
CA GLU A 378 5.83 22.08 25.89
C GLU A 378 6.56 23.43 25.80
N ASP A 379 7.20 23.80 24.67
CA ASP A 379 7.89 25.09 24.54
C ASP A 379 7.21 26.05 23.55
N THR A 380 6.30 26.84 24.10
CA THR A 380 5.49 27.88 23.45
C THR A 380 6.28 29.02 22.78
N MET A 381 7.62 29.00 22.80
CA MET A 381 8.46 30.07 22.23
C MET A 381 9.40 29.63 21.10
N THR A 382 9.50 28.32 20.81
CA THR A 382 10.43 27.78 19.81
C THR A 382 9.72 26.97 18.72
N ARG A 383 8.48 27.36 18.36
CA ARG A 383 7.86 26.89 17.12
C ARG A 383 8.79 27.25 15.98
N SER A 384 9.38 26.23 15.38
CA SER A 384 10.26 26.31 14.22
C SER A 384 9.77 27.37 13.23
N LEU A 385 10.70 28.25 12.86
CA LEU A 385 10.62 29.50 12.10
C LEU A 385 9.98 29.41 10.68
N GLY A 386 9.14 28.41 10.37
CA GLY A 386 8.86 28.02 8.99
C GLY A 386 7.42 28.06 8.49
N SER A 387 6.38 28.31 9.30
CA SER A 387 4.99 28.15 8.81
C SER A 387 3.92 29.01 9.47
N TYR A 388 4.30 30.12 10.11
CA TYR A 388 3.31 31.00 10.76
C TYR A 388 2.33 31.65 9.77
N GLN A 389 2.69 31.71 8.49
CA GLN A 389 1.93 32.37 7.44
C GLN A 389 0.57 31.72 7.15
N TRP A 390 0.37 30.44 7.52
CA TRP A 390 -0.91 29.75 7.35
C TRP A 390 -1.71 29.63 8.64
N MET A 391 -1.16 30.11 9.76
CA MET A 391 -1.83 29.99 11.06
C MET A 391 -2.97 31.00 11.19
N ALA A 392 -4.11 30.50 11.67
CA ALA A 392 -5.25 31.35 11.97
C ALA A 392 -4.98 32.27 13.18
N PRO A 393 -5.60 33.46 13.25
CA PRO A 393 -5.44 34.41 14.36
C PRO A 393 -5.62 33.79 15.75
N GLU A 394 -6.65 32.96 15.93
CA GLU A 394 -6.95 32.27 17.20
C GLU A 394 -5.90 31.21 17.57
N VAL A 395 -5.27 30.57 16.57
CA VAL A 395 -4.18 29.62 16.80
C VAL A 395 -2.90 30.36 17.20
N ILE A 396 -2.64 31.53 16.61
CA ILE A 396 -1.50 32.38 16.97
C ILE A 396 -1.66 32.88 18.42
N LYS A 397 -2.87 33.33 18.78
CA LYS A 397 -3.15 33.96 20.08
C LYS A 397 -3.23 32.94 21.22
N GLU A 398 -3.95 31.84 21.02
CA GLU A 398 -4.36 30.93 22.11
C GLU A 398 -4.07 29.45 21.81
N ALA A 399 -3.41 29.13 20.68
CA ALA A 399 -3.18 27.76 20.22
C ALA A 399 -4.47 26.93 20.07
N HIS A 400 -5.61 27.59 19.85
CA HIS A 400 -6.91 26.95 19.74
C HIS A 400 -7.15 26.44 18.31
N TYR A 401 -6.94 25.15 18.09
CA TYR A 401 -7.19 24.50 16.80
C TYR A 401 -8.64 24.02 16.68
N SER A 402 -9.24 24.29 15.53
CA SER A 402 -10.60 23.87 15.17
C SER A 402 -10.68 23.57 13.67
N THR A 403 -11.81 23.03 13.20
CA THR A 403 -12.06 22.86 11.76
C THR A 403 -11.95 24.20 11.03
N ALA A 404 -12.45 25.29 11.64
CA ALA A 404 -12.35 26.64 11.11
C ALA A 404 -10.89 27.15 10.98
N SER A 405 -9.96 26.66 11.81
CA SER A 405 -8.54 27.01 11.67
C SER A 405 -7.90 26.39 10.42
N ASP A 406 -8.33 25.18 10.01
CA ASP A 406 -7.93 24.59 8.74
C ASP A 406 -8.54 25.37 7.55
N ILE A 407 -9.77 25.87 7.69
CA ILE A 407 -10.41 26.72 6.66
C ILE A 407 -9.64 28.02 6.45
N TYR A 408 -9.15 28.64 7.52
CA TYR A 408 -8.29 29.82 7.40
C TYR A 408 -7.02 29.51 6.59
N ALA A 409 -6.34 28.41 6.93
CA ALA A 409 -5.15 27.96 6.21
C ALA A 409 -5.45 27.67 4.73
N PHE A 410 -6.63 27.12 4.42
CA PHE A 410 -7.11 26.97 3.04
C PHE A 410 -7.27 28.33 2.35
N GLY A 411 -7.85 29.34 3.01
CA GLY A 411 -7.95 30.70 2.48
C GLY A 411 -6.59 31.32 2.13
N VAL A 412 -5.55 31.02 2.92
CA VAL A 412 -4.16 31.41 2.61
C VAL A 412 -3.66 30.69 1.34
N ILE A 413 -3.94 29.40 1.17
CA ILE A 413 -3.59 28.66 -0.06
C ILE A 413 -4.32 29.23 -1.28
N VAL A 414 -5.59 29.67 -1.15
CA VAL A 414 -6.30 30.36 -2.24
C VAL A 414 -5.52 31.61 -2.68
N SER A 415 -5.03 32.41 -1.72
CA SER A 415 -4.18 33.58 -2.01
C SER A 415 -2.88 33.19 -2.73
N GLU A 416 -2.21 32.11 -2.32
CA GLU A 416 -1.02 31.57 -3.01
C GLU A 416 -1.32 31.16 -4.45
N LEU A 417 -2.44 30.46 -4.70
CA LEU A 417 -2.85 30.07 -6.06
C LEU A 417 -3.12 31.29 -6.97
N THR A 418 -3.57 32.41 -6.38
CA THR A 418 -3.82 33.64 -7.14
C THR A 418 -2.52 34.38 -7.47
N THR A 419 -1.58 34.43 -6.52
CA THR A 419 -0.40 35.31 -6.61
C THR A 419 0.89 34.59 -7.01
N HIS A 420 0.96 33.28 -6.80
CA HIS A 420 2.17 32.44 -6.85
C HIS A 420 3.30 32.94 -5.92
N LYS A 421 2.94 33.73 -4.90
CA LYS A 421 3.89 34.35 -3.96
C LYS A 421 3.79 33.72 -2.59
N VAL A 422 4.85 33.90 -1.79
CA VAL A 422 4.81 33.50 -0.39
C VAL A 422 3.80 34.40 0.35
N PRO A 423 2.91 33.86 1.20
CA PRO A 423 1.94 34.70 1.88
C PRO A 423 2.62 35.78 2.74
N TYR A 424 2.05 36.99 2.73
CA TYR A 424 2.57 38.19 3.40
C TYR A 424 3.91 38.73 2.89
N GLU A 425 4.45 38.25 1.77
CA GLU A 425 5.70 38.75 1.18
C GLU A 425 5.68 40.28 0.96
N ASN A 426 4.55 40.81 0.49
CA ASN A 426 4.35 42.24 0.28
C ASN A 426 4.40 43.07 1.58
N VAL A 427 3.97 42.51 2.71
CA VAL A 427 4.01 43.18 4.03
C VAL A 427 5.44 43.30 4.53
N VAL A 428 6.30 42.33 4.20
CA VAL A 428 7.73 42.37 4.53
C VAL A 428 8.46 43.45 3.72
N THR A 429 8.02 43.72 2.48
CA THR A 429 8.72 44.60 1.54
C THR A 429 8.20 46.04 1.52
N THR A 430 6.94 46.31 1.88
CA THR A 430 6.32 47.61 1.62
C THR A 430 6.11 48.47 2.88
N LYS A 431 7.07 49.39 3.10
CA LYS A 431 6.88 50.83 3.45
C LYS A 431 8.03 51.47 4.23
N THR A 432 8.99 50.71 4.79
CA THR A 432 10.06 51.30 5.64
C THR A 432 11.51 50.87 5.33
N LYS A 433 11.77 50.00 4.35
CA LYS A 433 13.10 49.33 4.18
C LYS A 433 13.62 48.67 5.48
N GLN A 434 12.75 48.46 6.47
CA GLN A 434 13.04 47.68 7.67
C GLN A 434 12.29 46.37 7.55
N HIS A 435 13.02 45.26 7.61
CA HIS A 435 12.42 43.93 7.74
C HIS A 435 11.54 43.92 8.98
N GLN A 436 10.23 43.78 8.80
CA GLN A 436 9.32 43.55 9.92
C GLN A 436 9.71 42.24 10.59
N SER A 437 9.81 42.23 11.92
CA SER A 437 10.10 40.99 12.64
C SER A 437 8.90 40.05 12.53
N GLN A 438 9.13 38.74 12.61
CA GLN A 438 8.06 37.74 12.61
C GLN A 438 6.98 38.03 13.67
N ALA A 439 7.38 38.49 14.86
CA ALA A 439 6.47 38.87 15.92
C ALA A 439 5.54 40.04 15.53
N GLN A 440 6.03 41.03 14.77
CA GLN A 440 5.21 42.13 14.28
C GLN A 440 4.18 41.64 13.25
N ILE A 441 4.56 40.72 12.37
CA ILE A 441 3.64 40.16 11.37
C ILE A 441 2.55 39.35 12.06
N LEU A 442 2.93 38.48 13.01
CA LEU A 442 1.99 37.72 13.83
C LEU A 442 1.00 38.63 14.56
N SER A 443 1.49 39.70 15.20
CA SER A 443 0.64 40.68 15.87
C SER A 443 -0.37 41.29 14.90
N LYS A 444 0.06 41.68 13.70
CA LYS A 444 -0.81 42.27 12.68
C LYS A 444 -1.83 41.29 12.10
N ILE A 445 -1.49 40.00 12.01
CA ILE A 445 -2.43 38.95 11.60
C ILE A 445 -3.53 38.82 12.67
N VAL A 446 -3.13 38.83 13.95
CA VAL A 446 -4.07 38.73 15.08
C VAL A 446 -4.99 39.95 15.16
N THR A 447 -4.49 41.16 14.90
CA THR A 447 -5.31 42.38 14.87
C THR A 447 -6.11 42.56 13.56
N GLY A 448 -5.83 41.75 12.54
CA GLY A 448 -6.43 41.88 11.20
C GLY A 448 -5.92 43.07 10.39
N GLU A 449 -4.86 43.74 10.83
CA GLU A 449 -4.21 44.82 10.09
C GLU A 449 -3.59 44.34 8.77
N VAL A 450 -3.24 43.05 8.69
CA VAL A 450 -2.75 42.42 7.47
C VAL A 450 -3.55 41.16 7.17
N THR A 451 -3.85 40.98 5.89
CA THR A 451 -4.46 39.77 5.34
C THR A 451 -3.71 39.37 4.07
N PRO A 452 -3.71 38.09 3.70
CA PRO A 452 -3.16 37.63 2.44
C PRO A 452 -3.76 38.42 1.26
N THR A 453 -2.91 38.81 0.30
CA THR A 453 -3.35 39.54 -0.88
C THR A 453 -3.77 38.60 -2.00
N PHE A 454 -4.72 39.06 -2.82
CA PHE A 454 -5.18 38.34 -3.99
C PHE A 454 -4.76 39.08 -5.25
N ASP A 455 -4.40 38.36 -6.30
CA ASP A 455 -4.08 38.97 -7.59
C ASP A 455 -5.32 39.60 -8.22
N ALA A 456 -5.19 40.80 -8.80
CA ALA A 456 -6.29 41.53 -9.40
C ALA A 456 -6.86 40.84 -10.67
N LYS A 457 -6.11 39.94 -11.30
CA LYS A 457 -6.54 39.14 -12.45
C LYS A 457 -7.28 37.85 -12.04
N ALA A 458 -7.34 37.53 -10.75
CA ALA A 458 -8.05 36.34 -10.28
C ALA A 458 -9.57 36.51 -10.45
N PRO A 459 -10.33 35.43 -10.76
CA PRO A 459 -11.78 35.48 -10.81
C PRO A 459 -12.36 35.97 -9.48
N GLU A 460 -13.29 36.91 -9.55
CA GLU A 460 -13.89 37.52 -8.35
C GLU A 460 -14.57 36.48 -7.44
N SER A 461 -15.10 35.40 -8.02
CA SER A 461 -15.67 34.28 -7.25
C SER A 461 -14.62 33.56 -6.40
N VAL A 462 -13.40 33.34 -6.91
CA VAL A 462 -12.30 32.76 -6.14
C VAL A 462 -11.84 33.72 -5.04
N VAL A 463 -11.69 35.01 -5.36
CA VAL A 463 -11.26 36.03 -4.38
C VAL A 463 -12.26 36.13 -3.24
N ARG A 464 -13.56 36.11 -3.54
CA ARG A 464 -14.64 36.13 -2.54
C ARG A 464 -14.58 34.92 -1.61
N MET A 465 -14.42 33.71 -2.17
CA MET A 465 -14.28 32.48 -1.39
C MET A 465 -13.04 32.54 -0.48
N GLY A 466 -11.89 32.94 -1.03
CA GLY A 466 -10.65 33.09 -0.26
C GLY A 466 -10.79 34.09 0.90
N ARG A 467 -11.42 35.25 0.65
CA ARG A 467 -11.69 36.25 1.70
C ARG A 467 -12.64 35.74 2.78
N ALA A 468 -13.69 34.99 2.40
CA ALA A 468 -14.61 34.39 3.38
C ALA A 468 -13.89 33.40 4.30
N CYS A 469 -12.95 32.61 3.77
CA CYS A 469 -12.12 31.70 4.55
C CYS A 469 -11.18 32.44 5.52
N LEU A 470 -10.76 33.67 5.20
CA LEU A 470 -9.83 34.49 5.96
C LEU A 470 -10.50 35.40 7.02
N ALA A 471 -11.79 35.19 7.31
CA ALA A 471 -12.49 35.95 8.34
C ALA A 471 -11.78 35.83 9.71
N LEU A 472 -11.68 36.95 10.45
CA LEU A 472 -11.06 36.97 11.78
C LEU A 472 -11.84 36.12 12.77
N ASP A 473 -13.17 36.24 12.77
CA ASP A 473 -14.05 35.40 13.56
C ASP A 473 -14.10 33.98 12.95
N PRO A 474 -13.66 32.94 13.68
CA PRO A 474 -13.71 31.56 13.19
C PRO A 474 -15.13 31.09 12.85
N ALA A 475 -16.16 31.60 13.54
CA ALA A 475 -17.56 31.22 13.29
C ALA A 475 -18.14 31.82 12.01
N ALA A 476 -17.51 32.87 11.47
CA ALA A 476 -17.92 33.50 10.21
C ALA A 476 -17.31 32.82 8.97
N ARG A 477 -16.39 31.87 9.17
CA ARG A 477 -15.76 31.12 8.07
C ARG A 477 -16.71 30.01 7.59
N PRO A 478 -16.77 29.74 6.27
CA PRO A 478 -17.55 28.62 5.77
C PRO A 478 -16.97 27.29 6.26
N THR A 479 -17.83 26.29 6.42
CA THR A 479 -17.41 24.91 6.66
C THR A 479 -16.81 24.29 5.40
N ALA A 480 -16.02 23.22 5.55
CA ALA A 480 -15.52 22.47 4.40
C ALA A 480 -16.65 21.96 3.50
N LEU A 481 -17.82 21.63 4.07
CA LEU A 481 -19.00 21.19 3.33
C LEU A 481 -19.65 22.34 2.54
N GLU A 482 -19.75 23.54 3.10
CA GLU A 482 -20.25 24.70 2.34
C GLU A 482 -19.32 25.08 1.18
N LEU A 483 -18.00 24.90 1.37
CA LEU A 483 -17.02 25.13 0.32
C LEU A 483 -17.12 24.16 -0.86
N THR A 484 -17.71 22.97 -0.71
CA THR A 484 -17.88 22.06 -1.87
C THR A 484 -18.80 22.69 -2.92
N VAL A 485 -19.89 23.32 -2.48
CA VAL A 485 -20.85 24.00 -3.35
C VAL A 485 -20.20 25.17 -4.09
N GLU A 486 -19.38 25.96 -3.38
CA GLU A 486 -18.68 27.09 -3.99
C GLU A 486 -17.63 26.63 -5.01
N VAL A 487 -16.87 25.56 -4.72
CA VAL A 487 -15.87 25.06 -5.66
C VAL A 487 -16.49 24.37 -6.87
N ASP A 488 -17.58 23.62 -6.71
CA ASP A 488 -18.30 23.03 -7.84
C ASP A 488 -18.88 24.11 -8.76
N ARG A 489 -19.37 25.21 -8.18
CA ARG A 489 -19.79 26.39 -8.93
C ARG A 489 -18.62 27.02 -9.71
N LEU A 490 -17.46 27.18 -9.07
CA LEU A 490 -16.25 27.69 -9.74
C LEU A 490 -15.82 26.80 -10.91
N LEU A 491 -15.90 25.47 -10.76
CA LEU A 491 -15.62 24.53 -11.84
C LEU A 491 -16.61 24.68 -12.99
N ALA A 492 -17.89 24.85 -12.70
CA ALA A 492 -18.90 25.08 -13.75
C ALA A 492 -18.68 26.42 -14.48
N GLU A 493 -18.26 27.46 -13.76
CA GLU A 493 -17.98 28.79 -14.32
C GLU A 493 -16.70 28.83 -15.17
N LEU A 494 -15.66 28.07 -14.79
CA LEU A 494 -14.31 28.16 -15.37
C LEU A 494 -13.90 26.93 -16.21
N GLY A 495 -14.65 25.83 -16.12
CA GLY A 495 -14.32 24.51 -16.67
C GLY A 495 -14.59 24.29 -18.16
N THR A 496 -14.80 25.34 -18.96
CA THR A 496 -14.93 25.21 -20.43
C THR A 496 -13.60 25.24 -21.19
N GLU A 497 -12.47 25.50 -20.54
CA GLU A 497 -11.15 25.38 -21.17
C GLU A 497 -10.56 23.98 -20.92
N LYS A 498 -10.44 23.19 -22.00
CA LYS A 498 -9.89 21.82 -21.99
C LYS A 498 -8.55 21.77 -21.23
N SER A 499 -8.56 21.08 -20.09
CA SER A 499 -7.39 20.74 -19.27
C SER A 499 -6.32 20.03 -20.10
N ARG A 500 -5.04 20.41 -19.94
CA ARG A 500 -3.90 19.73 -20.60
C ARG A 500 -3.16 18.77 -19.66
N VAL A 501 -3.33 18.91 -18.34
CA VAL A 501 -2.58 18.16 -17.32
C VAL A 501 -3.45 17.18 -16.53
N PHE A 502 -4.74 17.44 -16.38
CA PHE A 502 -5.67 16.62 -15.60
C PHE A 502 -6.84 16.16 -16.48
N ASP A 503 -6.57 15.28 -17.44
CA ASP A 503 -7.64 14.61 -18.21
C ASP A 503 -8.10 13.38 -17.39
N HIS A 504 -9.00 13.61 -16.45
CA HIS A 504 -9.67 12.53 -15.74
C HIS A 504 -10.71 11.89 -16.65
N GLN A 505 -10.29 10.95 -17.50
CA GLN A 505 -11.18 9.89 -17.95
C GLN A 505 -11.05 8.69 -17.02
N ALA A 506 -12.22 8.25 -16.55
CA ALA A 506 -12.46 7.21 -15.57
C ALA A 506 -11.54 5.99 -15.71
N VAL A 507 -10.94 5.60 -14.58
CA VAL A 507 -10.39 4.25 -14.42
C VAL A 507 -11.36 3.50 -13.53
N ALA A 508 -12.06 2.55 -14.17
CA ALA A 508 -12.94 1.56 -13.58
C ALA A 508 -12.21 0.60 -12.62
#